data_AF-A0A966PMQ9-F1
#
_entry.id   AF-A0A966PMQ9-F1
#
_cell.length_a   1.000
_cell.length_b   1.000
_cell.length_c   1.000
_cell.angle_alpha   90.00
_cell.angle_beta   90.00
_cell.angle_gamma   90.00
#
_symmetry.space_group_name_H-M   'P 1'
#
loop_
_entity.id
_entity.type
_entity.pdbx_description
1 polymer ?
#
loop_
_entity_poly.entity_id
_entity_poly.type
_entity_poly.pdbx_seq_one_letter_code
_entity_poly.pdbx_strand_id
1 'polypeptide(L)' 'MDDVGRIAVGCRADLVELDADMNVVRTILGGRLVSRNSSPEIP' A
#
# COMPACT_ATOMS: atom_id res chain seq x y z
N MET A 1 -15.17 9.88 13.15
CA MET A 1 -14.38 10.23 11.95
C MET A 1 -13.77 8.93 11.49
N ASP A 2 -14.01 8.54 10.26
CA ASP A 2 -13.51 7.30 9.67
C ASP A 2 -12.04 7.47 9.27
N ASP A 3 -11.15 6.69 9.87
CA ASP A 3 -9.69 6.74 9.61
C ASP A 3 -9.33 6.13 8.24
N VAL A 4 -10.22 6.20 7.26
CA VAL A 4 -10.13 5.54 5.95
C VAL A 4 -10.01 6.59 4.83
N GLY A 5 -9.14 6.33 3.85
CA GLY A 5 -8.96 7.21 2.69
C GLY A 5 -8.01 8.40 2.91
N ARG A 6 -7.30 8.45 4.05
CA ARG A 6 -6.26 9.44 4.35
C ARG A 6 -5.01 8.76 4.87
N ILE A 7 -3.85 9.31 4.53
CA ILE A 7 -2.56 8.88 5.07
C ILE A 7 -2.11 9.93 6.08
N ALA A 8 -2.20 9.60 7.37
CA ALA A 8 -1.81 10.46 8.48
C ALA A 8 -1.29 9.63 9.66
N VAL A 9 -0.45 10.23 10.49
CA VAL A 9 0.05 9.60 11.72
C VAL A 9 -1.12 9.39 12.70
N GLY A 10 -1.18 8.21 13.30
CA GLY A 10 -2.24 7.82 14.24
C GLY A 10 -3.46 7.16 13.59
N CYS A 11 -3.56 7.16 12.25
CA CYS A 11 -4.61 6.45 11.52
C CYS A 11 -4.25 4.98 11.26
N ARG A 12 -5.25 4.19 10.87
CA ARG A 12 -5.07 2.79 10.48
C ARG A 12 -4.17 2.70 9.25
N ALA A 13 -3.16 1.83 9.31
CA ALA A 13 -2.21 1.62 8.22
C ALA A 13 -2.78 0.68 7.14
N ASP A 14 -3.73 1.20 6.37
CA ASP A 14 -4.25 0.58 5.15
C ASP A 14 -3.71 1.32 3.94
N LEU A 15 -2.79 0.70 3.22
CA LEU A 15 -2.01 1.33 2.16
C LEU A 15 -1.93 0.43 0.93
N VAL A 16 -1.91 1.06 -0.24
CA VAL A 16 -1.60 0.43 -1.52
C VAL A 16 -0.41 1.18 -2.12
N GLU A 17 0.69 0.47 -2.35
CA GLU A 17 1.84 0.97 -3.09
C GLU A 17 1.62 0.68 -4.57
N LEU A 18 1.74 1.72 -5.39
CA LEU A 18 1.64 1.62 -6.85
C LEU A 18 2.99 1.96 -7.48
N ASP A 19 3.27 1.38 -8.65
CA ASP A 19 4.33 1.88 -9.52
C ASP A 19 3.89 3.11 -10.32
N ALA A 20 4.78 3.62 -11.17
CA ALA A 20 4.51 4.80 -12.02
C ALA A 20 3.39 4.56 -13.05
N ASP A 21 3.10 3.29 -13.38
CA ASP A 21 2.06 2.86 -14.32
C ASP A 21 0.75 2.51 -13.60
N MET A 22 0.65 2.81 -12.30
CA MET A 22 -0.50 2.53 -11.44
C MET A 22 -0.77 1.03 -11.19
N ASN A 23 0.21 0.16 -11.43
CA ASN A 23 0.09 -1.24 -11.02
C ASN A 23 0.32 -1.38 -9.52
N VAL A 24 -0.42 -2.29 -8.88
CA VAL A 24 -0.25 -2.59 -7.46
C VAL A 24 1.04 -3.39 -7.23
N VAL A 25 1.96 -2.81 -6.45
CA VAL A 25 3.21 -3.43 -6.01
C VAL A 25 3.04 -4.06 -4.63
N ARG A 26 2.34 -3.38 -3.72
CA ARG A 26 2.17 -3.82 -2.33
C ARG A 26 0.81 -3.43 -1.79
N THR A 27 0.23 -4.29 -0.96
CA THR A 27 -0.96 -3.98 -0.17
C THR A 27 -0.67 -4.24 1.31
N ILE A 28 -0.95 -3.24 2.14
CA ILE A 28 -0.82 -3.30 3.60
C ILE A 28 -2.20 -3.04 4.19
N LEU A 29 -2.68 -3.91 5.09
CA LEU A 29 -3.95 -3.74 5.82
C LEU A 29 -3.68 -3.87 7.31
N GLY A 30 -4.09 -2.87 8.10
CA GLY A 30 -3.84 -2.82 9.55
C GLY A 30 -2.36 -2.96 9.91
N GLY A 31 -1.46 -2.45 9.06
CA GLY A 31 -0.01 -2.57 9.24
C GLY A 31 0.59 -3.93 8.85
N ARG A 32 -0.21 -4.86 8.31
CA ARG A 32 0.27 -6.16 7.82
C ARG A 32 0.37 -6.17 6.30
N LEU A 33 1.50 -6.64 5.78
CA LEU A 33 1.66 -6.94 4.36
C LEU A 33 0.72 -8.10 3.98
N VAL A 34 -0.27 -7.83 3.12
CA VAL A 34 -1.24 -8.85 2.66
C VAL A 34 -1.00 -9.30 1.22
N SER A 35 -0.38 -8.45 0.41
CA SER A 35 -0.01 -8.78 -0.98
C SER A 35 1.28 -8.06 -1.38
N ARG A 36 2.12 -8.76 -2.15
CA ARG A 36 3.30 -8.20 -2.80
C ARG A 36 3.36 -8.78 -4.21
N ASN A 37 3.35 -7.90 -5.19
CA ASN A 37 3.61 -8.27 -6.56
C ASN A 37 5.12 -8.17 -6.78
N SER A 38 5.77 -9.30 -7.05
CA SER A 38 7.16 -9.32 -7.48
C SER A 38 7.20 -8.94 -8.96
N SER A 39 7.11 -7.65 -9.26
CA SER A 39 7.57 -7.17 -10.56
C SER A 39 9.09 -7.38 -10.63
N PRO A 40 9.64 -7.87 -11.76
CA PRO A 40 11.07 -8.04 -11.91
C PRO A 40 11.73 -6.66 -11.78
N GLU A 41 12.76 -6.58 -10.93
CA GLU A 41 13.58 -5.38 -10.80
C GLU A 41 14.12 -5.02 -12.20
N ILE A 42 13.74 -3.84 -12.72
CA ILE A 42 14.42 -3.29 -13.88
C ILE A 42 15.84 -2.91 -13.39
N PRO A 43 16.92 -3.42 -14.03
CA PRO A 43 18.31 -3.20 -13.60
C PRO A 43 18.74 -1.74 -13.58
#